data_AF-A0A101W7U4-F1
#
_entry.id   AF-A0A101W7U4-F1
#
_cell.length_a   1.000
_cell.length_b   1.000
_cell.length_c   1.000
_cell.angle_alpha   90.00
_cell.angle_beta   90.00
_cell.angle_gamma   90.00
#
_symmetry.space_group_name_H-M   'P 1'
#
loop_
_entity.id
_entity.type
_entity.pdbx_description
1 polymer ?
#
loop_
_entity_poly.entity_id
_entity_poly.type
_entity_poly.pdbx_seq_one_letter_code
_entity_poly.pdbx_strand_id
1 'polypeptide(L)'
;MTKNKLSVSSDNEQEQLHLKAKIILLQKELNDVEQKINDFEAVLRSHLIDELIEEQELTVLYKKVQLVKKEKRFAQKKKGKNFKEVEGLKVIAKSNTNIASEDEQKEKKRLYREAMLFVHPDKFSMHDEKIDLATEVTTKLIEIYQTGNLGELQIFHTHIFNGNAMMHFPESSDKNIIYKEDAYLQNELLKLENQLQLAKTKHTYKVLTEYENPLTFIDELKEYYQDRIFKLKKRTRKASMFDL
;
A
#
# COMPACT_ATOMS: atom_id res chain seq x y z
N MET A 1 -3.42 -58.60 11.24
CA MET A 1 -3.78 -57.64 10.17
C MET A 1 -3.97 -56.27 10.79
N THR A 2 -3.01 -55.36 10.63
CA THR A 2 -3.10 -53.96 11.07
C THR A 2 -2.71 -53.08 9.88
N LYS A 3 -3.72 -52.65 9.13
CA LYS A 3 -3.55 -51.73 8.00
C LYS A 3 -3.61 -50.28 8.48
N ASN A 4 -2.54 -49.56 8.14
CA ASN A 4 -2.47 -48.18 7.67
C ASN A 4 -3.17 -47.09 8.50
N LYS A 5 -2.37 -46.35 9.27
CA LYS A 5 -2.74 -45.02 9.76
C LYS A 5 -1.50 -44.12 9.87
N LEU A 6 -0.83 -43.88 8.74
CA LEU A 6 0.43 -43.10 8.71
C LEU A 6 0.60 -42.13 7.52
N SER A 7 -0.33 -42.00 6.56
CA SER A 7 -0.07 -41.16 5.36
C SER A 7 -0.55 -39.69 5.43
N VAL A 8 -1.37 -39.28 6.41
CA VAL A 8 -2.00 -37.94 6.39
C VAL A 8 -1.03 -36.79 6.75
N SER A 9 0.10 -37.08 7.40
CA SER A 9 1.06 -36.03 7.81
C SER A 9 1.94 -35.55 6.66
N SER A 10 2.29 -36.45 5.73
CA SER A 10 3.23 -36.15 4.62
C SER A 10 2.61 -35.26 3.56
N ASP A 11 1.30 -35.38 3.31
CA ASP A 11 0.64 -34.65 2.23
C ASP A 11 0.49 -33.16 2.58
N ASN A 12 0.22 -32.83 3.85
CA ASN A 12 0.06 -31.44 4.30
C ASN A 12 1.38 -30.66 4.36
N GLU A 13 2.49 -31.29 4.77
CA GLU A 13 3.82 -30.66 4.74
C GLU A 13 4.24 -30.32 3.29
N GLN A 14 3.88 -31.18 2.33
CA GLN A 14 4.10 -30.94 0.91
C GLN A 14 3.24 -29.78 0.38
N GLU A 15 1.98 -29.69 0.79
CA GLU A 15 1.11 -28.56 0.43
C GLU A 15 1.64 -27.22 0.97
N GLN A 16 2.15 -27.19 2.19
CA GLN A 16 2.74 -25.99 2.77
C GLN A 16 4.04 -25.57 2.08
N LEU A 17 4.91 -26.53 1.73
CA LEU A 17 6.11 -26.25 0.94
C LEU A 17 5.74 -25.71 -0.44
N HIS A 18 4.69 -26.25 -1.07
CA HIS A 18 4.18 -25.76 -2.34
C HIS A 18 3.63 -24.32 -2.23
N LEU A 19 2.88 -24.01 -1.17
CA LEU A 19 2.39 -22.65 -0.91
C LEU A 19 3.54 -21.65 -0.73
N LYS A 20 4.56 -21.99 0.07
CA LYS A 20 5.74 -21.15 0.28
C LYS A 20 6.52 -20.93 -1.02
N ALA A 21 6.70 -21.99 -1.83
CA ALA A 21 7.34 -21.87 -3.13
C ALA A 21 6.55 -20.95 -4.08
N LYS A 22 5.22 -21.06 -4.10
CA LYS A 22 4.35 -20.18 -4.89
C LYS A 22 4.43 -18.72 -4.43
N ILE A 23 4.50 -18.46 -3.13
CA ILE A 23 4.70 -17.11 -2.56
C ILE A 23 6.02 -16.50 -3.05
N ILE A 24 7.12 -17.24 -2.98
CA ILE A 24 8.44 -16.76 -3.43
C ILE A 24 8.42 -16.43 -4.93
N LEU A 25 7.80 -17.28 -5.74
CA LEU A 25 7.67 -17.05 -7.18
C LEU A 25 6.83 -15.80 -7.48
N LEU A 26 5.69 -15.63 -6.79
CA LEU A 26 4.83 -14.45 -6.96
C LEU A 26 5.51 -13.17 -6.49
N GLN A 27 6.27 -13.19 -5.40
CA GLN A 27 7.05 -12.05 -4.94
C GLN A 27 8.10 -11.64 -5.96
N LYS A 28 8.79 -12.61 -6.58
CA LYS A 28 9.75 -12.34 -7.63
C LYS A 28 9.08 -11.74 -8.87
N GLU A 29 7.96 -12.34 -9.32
CA GLU A 29 7.20 -11.82 -10.46
C GLU A 29 6.69 -10.39 -10.20
N LEU A 30 6.19 -10.12 -9.00
CA LEU A 30 5.73 -8.80 -8.58
C LEU A 30 6.87 -7.78 -8.62
N ASN A 31 8.03 -8.13 -8.06
CA ASN A 31 9.19 -7.25 -8.07
C ASN A 31 9.69 -6.97 -9.50
N ASP A 32 9.73 -7.99 -10.35
CA ASP A 32 10.12 -7.84 -11.76
C ASP A 32 9.15 -6.92 -12.52
N VAL A 33 7.84 -7.04 -12.26
CA VAL A 33 6.81 -6.17 -12.85
C VAL A 33 6.94 -4.75 -12.33
N GLU A 34 7.10 -4.56 -11.03
CA GLU A 34 7.25 -3.23 -10.42
C GLU A 34 8.51 -2.53 -10.91
N GLN A 35 9.64 -3.25 -11.02
CA GLN A 35 10.88 -2.69 -11.53
C GLN A 35 10.71 -2.21 -12.98
N LYS A 36 10.09 -3.02 -13.85
CA LYS A 36 9.79 -2.62 -15.24
C LYS A 36 8.91 -1.37 -15.31
N ILE A 37 7.89 -1.29 -14.46
CA ILE A 37 7.02 -0.10 -14.38
C ILE A 37 7.82 1.12 -13.92
N ASN A 38 8.64 0.98 -12.87
CA ASN A 38 9.42 2.07 -12.31
C ASN A 38 10.46 2.59 -13.30
N ASP A 39 11.16 1.69 -14.01
CA ASP A 39 12.13 2.05 -15.03
C ASP A 39 11.47 2.81 -16.18
N PHE A 40 10.31 2.34 -16.63
CA PHE A 40 9.54 3.03 -17.67
C PHE A 40 9.02 4.39 -17.19
N GLU A 41 8.47 4.47 -15.97
CA GLU A 41 8.03 5.74 -15.37
C GLU A 41 9.19 6.73 -15.21
N ALA A 42 10.40 6.26 -14.86
CA ALA A 42 11.58 7.11 -14.79
C ALA A 42 11.92 7.70 -16.17
N VAL A 43 11.84 6.89 -17.23
CA VAL A 43 11.98 7.36 -18.62
C VAL A 43 10.89 8.38 -18.96
N LEU A 44 9.61 8.09 -18.69
CA LEU A 44 8.50 9.02 -18.92
C LEU A 44 8.73 10.36 -18.21
N ARG A 45 9.08 10.32 -16.92
CA ARG A 45 9.35 11.52 -16.12
C ARG A 45 10.52 12.31 -16.70
N SER A 46 11.60 11.66 -17.11
CA SER A 46 12.77 12.34 -17.68
C SER A 46 12.44 13.11 -18.96
N HIS A 47 11.51 12.60 -19.78
CA HIS A 47 11.12 13.22 -21.04
C HIS A 47 9.99 14.26 -20.92
N LEU A 48 9.24 14.24 -19.82
CA LEU A 48 8.07 15.10 -19.58
C LEU A 48 8.28 16.09 -18.43
N ILE A 49 9.47 16.13 -17.83
CA ILE A 49 9.71 16.90 -16.61
C ILE A 49 9.45 18.40 -16.81
N ASP A 50 9.88 18.94 -17.96
CA ASP A 50 9.72 20.35 -18.29
C ASP A 50 8.24 20.69 -18.48
N GLU A 51 7.50 19.86 -19.22
CA GLU A 51 6.07 20.02 -19.42
C GLU A 51 5.28 19.89 -18.10
N LEU A 52 5.67 18.96 -17.23
CA LEU A 52 5.06 18.77 -15.91
C LEU A 52 5.28 19.99 -15.01
N ILE A 53 6.50 20.50 -14.94
CA ILE A 53 6.83 21.69 -14.15
C ILE A 53 6.03 22.88 -14.67
N GLU A 54 6.05 23.11 -15.99
CA GLU A 54 5.34 24.24 -16.60
C GLU A 54 3.81 24.15 -16.37
N GLU A 55 3.21 22.97 -16.50
CA GLU A 55 1.78 22.77 -16.23
C GLU A 55 1.42 23.09 -14.77
N GLN A 56 2.27 22.68 -13.83
CA GLN A 56 2.08 22.94 -12.40
C GLN A 56 2.20 24.42 -12.08
N GLU A 57 3.25 25.08 -12.56
CA GLU A 57 3.47 26.52 -12.38
C GLU A 57 2.31 27.33 -12.94
N LEU A 58 1.86 27.02 -14.17
CA LEU A 58 0.72 27.69 -14.80
C LEU A 58 -0.59 27.41 -14.06
N THR A 59 -0.77 26.22 -13.50
CA THR A 59 -1.95 25.89 -12.69
C THR A 59 -1.98 26.70 -11.39
N VAL A 60 -0.84 26.83 -10.72
CA VAL A 60 -0.71 27.69 -9.53
C VAL A 60 -1.00 29.14 -9.89
N LEU A 61 -0.40 29.65 -10.97
CA LEU A 61 -0.62 31.01 -11.45
C LEU A 61 -2.10 31.24 -11.80
N TYR A 62 -2.73 30.29 -12.48
CA TYR A 62 -4.15 30.36 -12.83
C TYR A 62 -5.04 30.46 -11.59
N LYS A 63 -4.76 29.68 -10.54
CA LYS A 63 -5.47 29.77 -9.26
C LYS A 63 -5.30 31.15 -8.62
N LYS A 64 -4.08 31.70 -8.60
CA LYS A 64 -3.83 33.07 -8.10
C LYS A 64 -4.64 34.12 -8.86
N VAL A 65 -4.65 34.07 -10.20
CA VAL A 65 -5.46 34.97 -11.04
C VAL A 65 -6.95 34.87 -10.72
N GLN A 66 -7.47 33.66 -10.50
CA GLN A 66 -8.88 33.45 -10.12
C GLN A 66 -9.21 34.05 -8.75
N LEU A 67 -8.30 33.91 -7.77
CA LEU A 67 -8.45 34.50 -6.44
C LEU A 67 -8.49 36.03 -6.52
N VAL A 68 -7.52 36.66 -7.18
CA VAL A 68 -7.49 38.13 -7.34
C VAL A 68 -8.75 38.64 -8.04
N LYS A 69 -9.23 37.95 -9.09
CA LYS A 69 -10.50 38.31 -9.75
C LYS A 69 -11.70 38.15 -8.82
N LYS A 70 -11.70 37.14 -7.95
CA LYS A 70 -12.78 36.92 -6.97
C LYS A 70 -12.76 38.03 -5.93
N GLU A 71 -11.60 38.41 -5.43
CA GLU A 71 -11.41 39.51 -4.47
C GLU A 71 -11.83 40.85 -5.05
N LYS A 72 -11.39 41.19 -6.28
CA LYS A 72 -11.82 42.42 -6.97
C LYS A 72 -13.35 42.46 -7.14
N ARG A 73 -13.96 41.34 -7.56
CA ARG A 73 -15.43 41.22 -7.67
C ARG A 73 -16.11 41.36 -6.30
N PHE A 74 -15.52 40.82 -5.24
CA PHE A 74 -16.06 40.91 -3.89
C PHE A 74 -15.97 42.34 -3.33
N ALA A 75 -14.83 43.01 -3.50
CA ALA A 75 -14.65 44.42 -3.12
C ALA A 75 -15.61 45.34 -3.89
N GLN A 76 -15.82 45.08 -5.18
CA GLN A 76 -16.82 45.81 -5.98
C GLN A 76 -18.24 45.58 -5.45
N LYS A 77 -18.61 44.33 -5.13
CA LYS A 77 -19.91 44.00 -4.53
C LYS A 77 -20.08 44.72 -3.19
N LYS A 78 -19.06 44.73 -2.31
CA LYS A 78 -19.06 45.44 -1.03
C LYS A 78 -19.35 46.95 -1.17
N LYS A 79 -18.87 47.59 -2.24
CA LYS A 79 -19.16 48.99 -2.53
C LYS A 79 -20.58 49.24 -3.07
N GLY A 80 -21.29 48.20 -3.50
CA GLY A 80 -22.65 48.30 -4.02
C GLY A 80 -23.67 48.49 -2.91
N LYS A 81 -24.65 49.36 -3.11
CA LYS A 81 -25.71 49.69 -2.13
C LYS A 81 -26.57 48.50 -1.68
N ASN A 82 -26.50 47.36 -2.38
CA ASN A 82 -27.29 46.14 -2.14
C ASN A 82 -26.47 44.98 -1.52
N PHE A 83 -25.26 45.23 -1.02
CA PHE A 83 -24.44 44.17 -0.44
C PHE A 83 -24.97 43.74 0.93
N LYS A 84 -25.27 42.45 1.07
CA LYS A 84 -25.56 41.78 2.35
C LYS A 84 -24.45 40.77 2.61
N GLU A 85 -23.80 40.85 3.77
CA GLU A 85 -22.82 39.84 4.17
C GLU A 85 -23.55 38.52 4.42
N VAL A 86 -23.11 37.47 3.72
CA VAL A 86 -23.61 36.12 3.96
C VAL A 86 -22.81 35.59 5.15
N GLU A 87 -23.43 35.48 6.32
CA GLU A 87 -22.85 34.76 7.45
C GLU A 87 -22.53 33.32 6.99
N GLY A 88 -21.27 32.91 7.21
CA GLY A 88 -20.66 31.78 6.52
C GLY A 88 -21.43 30.45 6.65
N LEU A 89 -21.37 29.64 5.59
CA LEU A 89 -21.73 28.22 5.66
C LEU A 89 -20.89 27.56 6.75
N LYS A 90 -21.56 27.07 7.81
CA LYS A 90 -20.94 26.21 8.83
C LYS A 90 -20.39 24.98 8.14
N VAL A 91 -19.07 24.89 8.07
CA VAL A 91 -18.38 23.69 7.60
C VAL A 91 -18.76 22.57 8.57
N ILE A 92 -19.61 21.65 8.12
CA ILE A 92 -19.87 20.42 8.85
C ILE A 92 -18.57 19.63 8.79
N ALA A 93 -17.85 19.59 9.89
CA ALA A 93 -16.69 18.72 10.03
C ALA A 93 -17.18 17.29 9.75
N LYS A 94 -16.72 16.70 8.64
CA LYS A 94 -16.91 15.28 8.39
C LYS A 94 -16.24 14.57 9.58
N SER A 95 -17.03 13.88 10.39
CA SER A 95 -16.51 13.01 11.43
C SER A 95 -15.65 11.96 10.75
N ASN A 96 -14.34 12.05 10.94
CA ASN A 96 -13.40 11.01 10.54
C ASN A 96 -13.72 9.75 11.35
N THR A 97 -14.57 8.89 10.83
CA THR A 97 -14.74 7.51 11.29
C THR A 97 -13.53 6.71 10.82
N ASN A 98 -12.41 6.88 11.51
CA ASN A 98 -11.24 5.99 11.45
C ASN A 98 -10.40 6.12 12.73
N ILE A 99 -11.04 6.42 13.87
CA ILE A 99 -10.43 6.20 15.16
C ILE A 99 -10.76 4.75 15.49
N ALA A 100 -9.79 3.85 15.31
CA ALA A 100 -9.89 2.47 15.78
C ALA A 100 -10.47 2.52 17.20
N SER A 101 -11.57 1.79 17.43
CA SER A 101 -12.26 1.80 18.72
C SER A 101 -11.23 1.51 19.82
N GLU A 102 -11.31 2.19 20.98
CA GLU A 102 -10.39 1.94 22.09
C GLU A 102 -10.27 0.45 22.44
N ASP A 103 -11.34 -0.31 22.18
CA ASP A 103 -11.40 -1.75 22.39
C ASP A 103 -10.50 -2.53 21.40
N GLU A 104 -10.45 -2.14 20.12
CA GLU A 104 -9.56 -2.76 19.13
C GLU A 104 -8.08 -2.53 19.47
N GLN A 105 -7.75 -1.36 20.01
CA GLN A 105 -6.37 -1.05 20.44
C GLN A 105 -5.98 -1.88 21.67
N LYS A 106 -6.91 -2.09 22.62
CA LYS A 106 -6.68 -2.95 23.79
C LYS A 106 -6.47 -4.41 23.37
N GLU A 107 -7.28 -4.92 22.45
CA GLU A 107 -7.11 -6.28 21.93
C GLU A 107 -5.80 -6.46 21.16
N LYS A 108 -5.42 -5.50 20.30
CA LYS A 108 -4.11 -5.52 19.63
C LYS A 108 -2.97 -5.61 20.63
N LYS A 109 -3.00 -4.78 21.67
CA LYS A 109 -1.97 -4.75 22.71
C LYS A 109 -1.92 -6.06 23.52
N ARG A 110 -3.07 -6.68 23.78
CA ARG A 110 -3.16 -7.97 24.46
C ARG A 110 -2.50 -9.06 23.61
N LEU A 111 -2.93 -9.22 22.36
CA LEU A 111 -2.40 -10.24 21.45
C LEU A 111 -0.90 -10.09 21.20
N TYR A 112 -0.43 -8.85 21.01
CA TYR A 112 0.99 -8.57 20.83
C TYR A 112 1.83 -9.02 22.04
N ARG A 113 1.40 -8.69 23.26
CA ARG A 113 2.10 -9.11 24.49
C ARG A 113 2.11 -10.63 24.64
N GLU A 114 0.99 -11.25 24.34
CA GLU A 114 0.82 -12.69 24.40
C GLU A 114 1.80 -13.37 23.43
N ALA A 115 1.80 -12.96 22.15
CA ALA A 115 2.73 -13.49 21.15
C ALA A 115 4.20 -13.22 21.52
N MET A 116 4.56 -12.00 21.93
CA MET A 116 5.93 -11.62 22.26
C MET A 116 6.53 -12.51 23.37
N LEU A 117 5.72 -12.94 24.35
CA LEU A 117 6.16 -13.87 25.39
C LEU A 117 6.63 -15.24 24.86
N PHE A 118 6.20 -15.66 23.68
CA PHE A 118 6.58 -16.95 23.09
C PHE A 118 7.75 -16.84 22.11
N VAL A 119 7.88 -15.71 21.41
CA VAL A 119 8.91 -15.53 20.37
C VAL A 119 10.12 -14.69 20.82
N HIS A 120 10.11 -14.12 22.03
CA HIS A 120 11.23 -13.29 22.49
C HIS A 120 12.58 -14.05 22.46
N PRO A 121 13.64 -13.49 21.84
CA PRO A 121 14.94 -14.15 21.68
C PRO A 121 15.57 -14.61 23.00
N ASP A 122 15.34 -13.86 24.09
CA ASP A 122 15.86 -14.17 25.43
C ASP A 122 15.39 -15.53 25.97
N LYS A 123 14.21 -16.04 25.55
CA LYS A 123 13.78 -17.39 25.89
C LYS A 123 14.62 -18.49 25.23
N PHE A 124 15.30 -18.16 24.14
CA PHE A 124 16.10 -19.09 23.34
C PHE A 124 17.60 -18.85 23.49
N SER A 125 18.01 -18.05 24.49
CA SER A 125 19.42 -17.74 24.81
C SER A 125 20.33 -18.97 24.98
N MET A 126 19.75 -20.14 25.27
CA MET A 126 20.48 -21.42 25.40
C MET A 126 20.63 -22.20 24.08
N HIS A 127 20.09 -21.68 22.97
CA HIS A 127 20.08 -22.35 21.67
C HIS A 127 20.43 -21.33 20.59
N ASP A 128 21.72 -21.17 20.30
CA ASP A 128 22.23 -20.13 19.39
C ASP A 128 21.54 -20.15 18.01
N GLU A 129 21.24 -21.33 17.45
CA GLU A 129 20.52 -21.49 16.18
C GLU A 129 19.06 -20.98 16.22
N LYS A 130 18.45 -20.91 17.41
CA LYS A 130 17.06 -20.48 17.62
C LYS A 130 16.94 -18.97 17.87
N ILE A 131 18.03 -18.31 18.22
CA ILE A 131 18.05 -16.87 18.50
C ILE A 131 17.79 -16.06 17.22
N ASP A 132 18.41 -16.46 16.11
CA ASP A 132 18.24 -15.79 14.81
C ASP A 132 16.79 -15.90 14.31
N LEU A 133 16.21 -17.10 14.37
CA LEU A 133 14.81 -17.33 13.98
C LEU A 133 13.83 -16.57 14.89
N ALA A 134 14.07 -16.56 16.20
CA ALA A 134 13.28 -15.78 17.15
C ALA A 134 13.35 -14.28 16.87
N THR A 135 14.51 -13.79 16.44
CA THR A 135 14.71 -12.38 16.05
C THR A 135 13.94 -12.05 14.77
N GLU A 136 13.91 -12.94 13.78
CA GLU A 136 13.12 -12.75 12.56
C GLU A 136 11.61 -12.76 12.83
N VAL A 137 11.13 -13.70 13.66
CA VAL A 137 9.70 -13.78 14.00
C VAL A 137 9.26 -12.58 14.85
N THR A 138 10.10 -12.10 15.77
CA THR A 138 9.78 -10.91 16.58
C THR A 138 9.79 -9.62 15.77
N THR A 139 10.72 -9.46 14.82
CA THR A 139 10.71 -8.30 13.91
C THR A 139 9.44 -8.27 13.07
N LYS A 140 9.01 -9.40 12.49
CA LYS A 140 7.72 -9.53 11.80
C LYS A 140 6.51 -9.25 12.71
N LEU A 141 6.54 -9.70 13.97
CA LEU A 141 5.48 -9.40 14.95
C LEU A 141 5.37 -7.89 15.23
N ILE A 142 6.51 -7.22 15.39
CA ILE A 142 6.58 -5.77 15.63
C ILE A 142 6.04 -5.02 14.41
N GLU A 143 6.42 -5.43 13.21
CA GLU A 143 5.94 -4.83 11.96
C GLU A 143 4.41 -4.92 11.86
N ILE A 144 3.83 -6.12 12.03
CA ILE A 144 2.38 -6.33 12.00
C ILE A 144 1.65 -5.52 13.08
N TYR A 145 2.24 -5.37 14.27
CA TYR A 145 1.64 -4.54 15.32
C TYR A 145 1.63 -3.05 14.97
N GLN A 146 2.68 -2.55 14.31
CA GLN A 146 2.80 -1.14 13.93
C GLN A 146 1.96 -0.76 12.71
N THR A 147 1.93 -1.63 11.69
CA THR A 147 1.34 -1.31 10.38
C THR A 147 0.04 -2.07 10.09
N GLY A 148 -0.21 -3.19 10.77
CA GLY A 148 -1.26 -4.14 10.44
C GLY A 148 -2.62 -3.92 11.11
N ASN A 149 -3.64 -4.60 10.58
CA ASN A 149 -5.00 -4.62 11.13
C ASN A 149 -5.14 -5.66 12.28
N LEU A 150 -6.15 -5.53 13.15
CA LEU A 150 -6.41 -6.45 14.27
C LEU A 150 -6.51 -7.91 13.78
N GLY A 151 -7.16 -8.13 12.63
CA GLY A 151 -7.27 -9.45 12.03
C GLY A 151 -5.92 -10.05 11.62
N GLU A 152 -4.99 -9.25 11.10
CA GLU A 152 -3.65 -9.72 10.71
C GLU A 152 -2.84 -10.14 11.94
N LEU A 153 -2.94 -9.36 13.02
CA LEU A 153 -2.29 -9.69 14.29
C LEU A 153 -2.90 -10.95 14.93
N GLN A 154 -4.21 -11.14 14.85
CA GLN A 154 -4.87 -12.37 15.31
C GLN A 154 -4.39 -13.61 14.53
N ILE A 155 -4.31 -13.50 13.20
CA ILE A 155 -3.82 -14.59 12.36
C ILE A 155 -2.36 -14.92 12.69
N PHE A 156 -1.49 -13.91 12.76
CA PHE A 156 -0.08 -14.12 13.07
C PHE A 156 0.15 -14.64 14.50
N HIS A 157 -0.66 -14.17 15.46
CA HIS A 157 -0.70 -14.73 16.80
C HIS A 157 -1.02 -16.23 16.76
N THR A 158 -2.06 -16.66 16.02
CA THR A 158 -2.34 -18.09 15.90
C THR A 158 -1.19 -18.86 15.24
N HIS A 159 -0.51 -18.27 14.25
CA HIS A 159 0.65 -18.87 13.59
C HIS A 159 1.84 -19.08 14.56
N ILE A 160 2.10 -18.12 15.45
CA ILE A 160 3.12 -18.26 16.51
C ILE A 160 2.73 -19.35 17.51
N PHE A 161 1.49 -19.33 17.99
CA PHE A 161 1.01 -20.28 19.01
C PHE A 161 0.91 -21.72 18.51
N ASN A 162 0.74 -21.93 17.21
CA ASN A 162 0.70 -23.25 16.61
C ASN A 162 2.08 -23.92 16.48
N GLY A 163 3.18 -23.26 16.91
CA GLY A 163 4.55 -23.81 16.86
C GLY A 163 5.22 -23.71 15.49
N ASN A 164 4.48 -23.21 14.50
CA ASN A 164 4.83 -23.20 13.08
C ASN A 164 5.78 -22.09 12.66
N ALA A 165 5.75 -20.97 13.37
CA ALA A 165 6.78 -19.95 13.27
C ALA A 165 8.18 -20.46 13.69
N MET A 166 8.23 -21.57 14.42
CA MET A 166 9.46 -22.18 14.99
C MET A 166 9.67 -23.63 14.53
N MET A 167 8.93 -24.10 13.50
CA MET A 167 8.91 -25.50 13.06
C MET A 167 10.18 -25.94 12.31
N HIS A 168 11.32 -25.83 12.98
CA HIS A 168 12.45 -26.75 12.84
C HIS A 168 12.65 -27.62 14.09
N PHE A 169 11.69 -27.63 15.03
CA PHE A 169 11.77 -28.46 16.23
C PHE A 169 10.45 -29.23 16.45
N PRO A 170 10.48 -30.57 16.44
CA PRO A 170 9.32 -31.37 16.77
C PRO A 170 9.32 -31.64 18.28
N GLU A 171 8.41 -31.04 19.03
CA GLU A 171 8.02 -31.62 20.31
C GLU A 171 6.55 -31.35 20.65
N SER A 172 5.81 -32.47 20.74
CA SER A 172 4.53 -32.69 21.43
C SER A 172 3.26 -31.93 20.99
N SER A 173 2.41 -32.71 20.30
CA SER A 173 0.96 -32.87 20.51
C SER A 173 0.02 -31.66 20.41
N ASP A 174 -0.76 -31.58 19.34
CA ASP A 174 -2.16 -32.03 19.35
C ASP A 174 -2.77 -32.09 17.93
N LYS A 175 -3.53 -33.16 17.66
CA LYS A 175 -4.01 -33.51 16.30
C LYS A 175 -5.20 -32.68 15.79
N ASN A 176 -5.37 -31.45 16.27
CA ASN A 176 -6.41 -30.51 15.82
C ASN A 176 -5.84 -29.19 15.24
N ILE A 177 -4.53 -29.10 15.02
CA ILE A 177 -3.78 -27.83 14.86
C ILE A 177 -3.56 -27.41 13.38
N ILE A 178 -3.75 -28.31 12.42
CA ILE A 178 -3.27 -28.16 11.04
C ILE A 178 -4.07 -27.14 10.20
N TYR A 179 -5.36 -26.91 10.50
CA TYR A 179 -6.22 -26.06 9.66
C TYR A 179 -5.94 -24.54 9.72
N LYS A 180 -5.13 -24.05 10.67
CA LYS A 180 -4.94 -22.59 10.88
C LYS A 180 -3.69 -22.03 10.21
N GLU A 181 -2.73 -22.87 9.88
CA GLU A 181 -1.44 -22.45 9.31
C GLU A 181 -1.57 -22.11 7.82
N ASP A 182 -2.35 -22.90 7.09
CA ASP A 182 -2.70 -22.62 5.70
C ASP A 182 -3.41 -21.27 5.56
N ALA A 183 -4.21 -20.86 6.54
CA ALA A 183 -4.94 -19.60 6.45
C ALA A 183 -4.02 -18.36 6.41
N TYR A 184 -2.84 -18.41 7.03
CA TYR A 184 -1.87 -17.32 6.94
C TYR A 184 -1.20 -17.28 5.55
N LEU A 185 -0.65 -18.41 5.11
CA LEU A 185 0.02 -18.52 3.82
C LEU A 185 -0.95 -18.26 2.65
N GLN A 186 -2.18 -18.74 2.74
CA GLN A 186 -3.24 -18.47 1.75
C GLN A 186 -3.60 -16.97 1.72
N ASN A 187 -3.69 -16.30 2.87
CA ASN A 187 -3.93 -14.86 2.91
C ASN A 187 -2.77 -14.06 2.35
N GLU A 188 -1.53 -14.45 2.65
CA GLU A 188 -0.33 -13.80 2.09
C GLU A 188 -0.29 -13.97 0.57
N LEU A 189 -0.58 -15.17 0.08
CA LEU A 189 -0.69 -15.46 -1.34
C LEU A 189 -1.79 -14.63 -2.00
N LEU A 190 -2.97 -14.52 -1.40
CA LEU A 190 -4.09 -13.71 -1.91
C LEU A 190 -3.73 -12.21 -1.94
N LYS A 191 -3.02 -11.71 -0.92
CA LYS A 191 -2.50 -10.34 -0.92
C LYS A 191 -1.53 -10.11 -2.07
N LEU A 192 -0.58 -11.02 -2.28
CA LEU A 192 0.39 -10.92 -3.37
C LEU A 192 -0.28 -11.02 -4.74
N GLU A 193 -1.25 -11.92 -4.92
CA GLU A 193 -2.05 -12.02 -6.16
C GLU A 193 -2.82 -10.72 -6.43
N ASN A 194 -3.42 -10.12 -5.40
CA ASN A 194 -4.10 -8.82 -5.52
C ASN A 194 -3.13 -7.69 -5.88
N GLN A 195 -1.96 -7.63 -5.22
CA GLN A 195 -0.95 -6.61 -5.51
C GLN A 195 -0.43 -6.76 -6.94
N LEU A 196 -0.19 -7.98 -7.39
CA LEU A 196 0.25 -8.29 -8.75
C LEU A 196 -0.83 -7.94 -9.77
N GLN A 197 -2.11 -8.21 -9.49
CA GLN A 197 -3.23 -7.77 -10.32
C GLN A 197 -3.31 -6.24 -10.38
N LEU A 198 -3.15 -5.54 -9.24
CA LEU A 198 -3.12 -4.08 -9.20
C LEU A 198 -1.94 -3.53 -10.02
N ALA A 199 -0.75 -4.12 -9.91
CA ALA A 199 0.41 -3.76 -10.70
C ALA A 199 0.16 -3.96 -12.21
N LYS A 200 -0.45 -5.10 -12.61
CA LYS A 200 -0.79 -5.39 -14.01
C LYS A 200 -1.92 -4.52 -14.57
N THR A 201 -2.81 -4.03 -13.71
CA THR A 201 -3.89 -3.11 -14.12
C THR A 201 -3.43 -1.66 -14.26
N LYS A 202 -2.27 -1.28 -13.71
CA LYS A 202 -1.69 0.05 -13.91
C LYS A 202 -1.55 0.33 -15.40
N HIS A 203 -1.89 1.54 -15.81
CA HIS A 203 -1.86 1.94 -17.22
C HIS A 203 -0.45 1.89 -17.80
N THR A 204 0.57 2.25 -17.01
CA THR A 204 1.99 2.18 -17.40
C THR A 204 2.42 0.75 -17.74
N TYR A 205 1.93 -0.24 -17.00
CA TYR A 205 2.16 -1.65 -17.33
C TYR A 205 1.45 -2.06 -18.62
N LYS A 206 0.19 -1.64 -18.81
CA LYS A 206 -0.54 -1.91 -20.06
C LYS A 206 0.15 -1.33 -21.28
N VAL A 207 0.67 -0.11 -21.19
CA VAL A 207 1.46 0.50 -22.26
C VAL A 207 2.69 -0.35 -22.57
N LEU A 208 3.41 -0.83 -21.55
CA LEU A 208 4.57 -1.71 -21.74
C LEU A 208 4.23 -3.05 -22.41
N THR A 209 3.04 -3.61 -22.18
CA THR A 209 2.67 -4.93 -22.69
C THR A 209 1.87 -4.91 -23.99
N GLU A 210 1.04 -3.89 -24.20
CA GLU A 210 0.08 -3.83 -25.32
C GLU A 210 0.58 -2.99 -26.49
N TYR A 211 1.49 -2.02 -26.26
CA TYR A 211 2.00 -1.19 -27.35
C TYR A 211 3.11 -1.93 -28.09
N GLU A 212 3.10 -1.86 -29.42
CA GLU A 212 4.20 -2.39 -30.25
C GLU A 212 5.52 -1.69 -29.94
N ASN A 213 5.47 -0.39 -29.63
CA ASN A 213 6.61 0.38 -29.14
C ASN A 213 6.18 1.28 -27.97
N PRO A 214 6.52 0.94 -26.71
CA PRO A 214 6.13 1.72 -25.54
C PRO A 214 6.63 3.17 -25.54
N LEU A 215 7.66 3.50 -26.33
CA LEU A 215 8.18 4.87 -26.41
C LEU A 215 7.27 5.81 -27.20
N THR A 216 6.38 5.32 -28.06
CA THR A 216 5.44 6.20 -28.80
C THR A 216 4.46 6.88 -27.86
N PHE A 217 4.19 6.26 -26.71
CA PHE A 217 3.36 6.84 -25.66
C PHE A 217 3.95 8.14 -25.09
N ILE A 218 5.28 8.33 -25.15
CA ILE A 218 5.92 9.59 -24.75
C ILE A 218 5.45 10.73 -25.66
N ASP A 219 5.40 10.49 -26.97
CA ASP A 219 5.02 11.51 -27.94
C ASP A 219 3.55 11.90 -27.77
N GLU A 220 2.67 10.93 -27.53
CA GLU A 220 1.26 11.16 -27.20
C GLU A 220 1.09 12.01 -25.92
N LEU A 221 1.83 11.67 -24.87
CA LEU A 221 1.82 12.45 -23.63
C LEU A 221 2.37 13.86 -23.84
N LYS A 222 3.42 14.03 -24.64
CA LYS A 222 3.95 15.35 -24.98
C LYS A 222 2.90 16.18 -25.70
N GLU A 223 2.22 15.64 -26.70
CA GLU A 223 1.17 16.35 -27.41
C GLU A 223 0.03 16.77 -26.46
N TYR A 224 -0.38 15.87 -25.57
CA TYR A 224 -1.38 16.15 -24.53
C TYR A 224 -0.96 17.33 -23.62
N TYR A 225 0.26 17.27 -23.08
CA TYR A 225 0.75 18.31 -22.18
C TYR A 225 0.96 19.64 -22.91
N GLN A 226 1.44 19.63 -24.15
CA GLN A 226 1.61 20.84 -24.96
C GLN A 226 0.27 21.56 -25.19
N ASP A 227 -0.79 20.83 -25.56
CA ASP A 227 -2.13 21.42 -25.72
C ASP A 227 -2.68 21.97 -24.38
N ARG A 228 -2.49 21.22 -23.28
CA ARG A 228 -2.91 21.65 -21.95
C ARG A 228 -2.18 22.91 -21.49
N ILE A 229 -0.86 22.95 -21.65
CA ILE A 229 -0.01 24.10 -21.36
C ILE A 229 -0.44 25.28 -22.22
N PHE A 230 -0.66 25.09 -23.52
CA PHE A 230 -1.13 26.15 -24.41
C PHE A 230 -2.45 26.77 -23.93
N LYS A 231 -3.41 25.93 -23.54
CA LYS A 231 -4.70 26.38 -22.96
C LYS A 231 -4.50 27.12 -21.64
N LEU A 232 -3.62 26.64 -20.76
CA LEU A 232 -3.31 27.30 -19.49
C LEU A 232 -2.61 28.64 -19.70
N LYS A 233 -1.56 28.71 -20.54
CA LYS A 233 -0.89 29.96 -20.95
C LYS A 233 -1.91 30.99 -21.42
N LYS A 234 -2.84 30.62 -22.31
CA LYS A 234 -3.89 31.53 -22.79
C LYS A 234 -4.76 32.09 -21.64
N ARG A 235 -5.06 31.28 -20.63
CA ARG A 235 -5.86 31.67 -19.45
C ARG A 235 -5.06 32.51 -18.44
N THR A 236 -3.75 32.29 -18.33
CA THR A 236 -2.84 33.01 -17.43
C THR A 236 -2.21 34.25 -18.05
N ARG A 237 -2.37 34.53 -19.36
CA ARG A 237 -1.90 35.78 -20.01
C ARG A 237 -2.25 37.07 -19.25
N LYS A 238 -3.37 37.08 -18.53
CA LYS A 238 -3.81 38.25 -17.75
C LYS A 238 -3.10 38.38 -16.39
N ALA A 239 -2.26 37.41 -16.00
CA ALA A 239 -1.50 37.45 -14.75
C ALA A 239 -0.57 38.68 -14.70
N SER A 240 0.06 39.02 -15.81
CA SER A 240 0.87 40.25 -15.92
C SER A 240 0.07 41.54 -15.72
N MET A 241 -1.26 41.53 -15.94
CA MET A 241 -2.12 42.67 -15.61
C MET A 241 -2.51 42.75 -14.12
N PHE A 242 -2.16 41.73 -13.33
CA PHE A 242 -2.43 41.65 -11.90
C PHE A 242 -1.14 41.71 -11.07
N ASP A 243 0.01 42.01 -11.69
CA ASP A 243 1.36 41.99 -11.08
C ASP A 243 1.64 40.68 -10.33
N LEU A 244 1.28 39.54 -10.95
CA LEU A 244 1.40 38.18 -10.42
C LEU A 244 2.46 37.36 -11.14
#